data_AF-A0A1G1XLE2-F1
#
_entry.id   AF-A0A1G1XLE2-F1
#
_cell.length_a   1.000
_cell.length_b   1.000
_cell.length_c   1.000
_cell.angle_alpha   90.00
_cell.angle_beta   90.00
_cell.angle_gamma   90.00
#
_symmetry.space_group_name_H-M   'P 1'
#
loop_
_entity.id
_entity.type
_entity.pdbx_description
1 polymer ?
#
loop_
_entity_poly.entity_id
_entity_poly.type
_entity_poly.pdbx_seq_one_letter_code
_entity_poly.pdbx_strand_id
1 'polypeptide(L)'
;MKKLVMSARGGSAFGGKKIFLFSILLLTLIFISGCNLISNNLNQNQYVASRENQKIIFYTSPDPYTKYCNGADMDSAGYKNSLTKSNTISIAGKLSRTDIIKMSVRQASKNANLETITNSEPDFLKIIGDTTYLKPIDGWAGVSIFLCAWKPLVEVNLLHFPEIKKVEWINDLQKWGELK
;
A
#
# COMPACT_ATOMS: atom_id res chain seq x y z
N MET A 1 25.11 -2.98 -56.90
CA MET A 1 25.99 -4.17 -57.03
C MET A 1 26.85 -4.29 -55.77
N LYS A 2 26.83 -5.47 -55.10
CA LYS A 2 27.78 -6.00 -54.09
C LYS A 2 27.97 -5.13 -52.81
N LYS A 3 28.07 -5.63 -51.58
CA LYS A 3 28.44 -6.96 -51.08
C LYS A 3 27.92 -7.10 -49.63
N LEU A 4 27.31 -8.23 -49.32
CA LEU A 4 27.02 -8.71 -47.96
C LEU A 4 28.33 -9.05 -47.23
N VAL A 5 28.42 -8.71 -45.95
CA VAL A 5 29.36 -9.32 -45.00
C VAL A 5 28.61 -9.60 -43.70
N MET A 6 28.35 -10.90 -43.46
CA MET A 6 27.96 -11.45 -42.17
C MET A 6 29.21 -11.63 -41.32
N SER A 7 29.10 -11.44 -40.00
CA SER A 7 30.08 -11.93 -39.04
C SER A 7 29.36 -12.54 -37.84
N ALA A 8 29.78 -13.75 -37.49
CA ALA A 8 29.22 -14.64 -36.48
C ALA A 8 30.07 -14.63 -35.20
N ARG A 9 29.42 -14.76 -34.05
CA ARG A 9 29.96 -15.16 -32.73
C ARG A 9 28.77 -15.68 -31.93
N GLY A 10 28.76 -16.81 -31.23
CA GLY A 10 29.77 -17.79 -30.88
C GLY A 10 29.16 -18.55 -29.69
N GLY A 11 28.63 -19.75 -29.94
CA GLY A 11 28.01 -20.58 -28.91
C GLY A 11 29.05 -21.38 -28.14
N SER A 12 29.00 -21.30 -26.82
CA SER A 12 29.82 -22.15 -25.93
C SER A 12 29.00 -23.31 -25.41
N ALA A 13 29.51 -24.51 -25.71
CA ALA A 13 29.01 -25.80 -25.27
C ALA A 13 29.34 -26.05 -23.79
N PHE A 14 28.38 -26.58 -23.04
CA PHE A 14 28.64 -27.26 -21.77
C PHE A 14 28.11 -28.69 -21.89
N GLY A 15 29.05 -29.63 -21.94
CA GLY A 15 28.77 -31.06 -21.89
C GLY A 15 29.40 -31.69 -20.66
N GLY A 16 28.66 -32.61 -20.03
CA GLY A 16 29.22 -33.91 -19.69
C GLY A 16 29.20 -34.37 -18.23
N LYS A 17 28.46 -35.49 -18.03
CA LYS A 17 28.80 -36.68 -17.20
C LYS A 17 28.70 -36.52 -15.66
N LYS A 18 28.27 -37.49 -14.84
CA LYS A 18 27.79 -38.88 -14.97
C LYS A 18 27.34 -39.35 -13.56
N ILE A 19 26.30 -40.20 -13.50
CA ILE A 19 26.14 -41.42 -12.67
C ILE A 19 26.17 -41.30 -11.13
N PHE A 20 25.11 -41.75 -10.44
CA PHE A 20 25.19 -42.80 -9.39
C PHE A 20 23.78 -43.40 -9.09
N LEU A 21 23.67 -44.71 -9.34
CA LEU A 21 22.60 -45.62 -8.91
C LEU A 21 23.02 -46.31 -7.59
N PHE A 22 22.12 -47.11 -6.99
CA PHE A 22 22.18 -47.86 -5.70
C PHE A 22 21.52 -47.09 -4.52
N SER A 23 20.65 -47.66 -3.69
CA SER A 23 20.42 -49.05 -3.35
C SER A 23 19.00 -49.27 -2.79
N ILE A 24 18.42 -50.42 -3.14
CA ILE A 24 17.25 -51.05 -2.55
C ILE A 24 17.63 -51.62 -1.18
N LEU A 25 16.83 -51.37 -0.14
CA LEU A 25 16.63 -52.08 1.15
C LEU A 25 15.97 -51.04 2.08
N LEU A 26 14.89 -51.25 2.82
CA LEU A 26 14.61 -52.39 3.67
C LEU A 26 13.15 -52.27 4.14
N LEU A 27 12.44 -53.39 4.03
CA LEU A 27 11.17 -53.69 4.67
C LEU A 27 11.27 -53.58 6.21
N THR A 28 10.11 -53.48 6.86
CA THR A 28 9.84 -53.71 8.31
C THR A 28 9.99 -52.52 9.27
N LEU A 29 8.85 -51.95 9.68
CA LEU A 29 8.40 -52.03 11.08
C LEU A 29 6.95 -51.56 11.20
N ILE A 30 6.06 -52.55 11.17
CA ILE A 30 4.75 -52.52 11.84
C ILE A 30 5.05 -52.63 13.34
N PHE A 31 4.39 -51.83 14.20
CA PHE A 31 3.68 -52.29 15.40
C PHE A 31 3.28 -51.12 16.36
N ILE A 32 1.97 -51.03 16.60
CA ILE A 32 1.26 -50.92 17.89
C ILE A 32 1.36 -49.61 18.70
N SER A 33 0.20 -48.93 18.79
CA SER A 33 -0.50 -48.48 20.02
C SER A 33 -1.21 -47.16 19.70
N GLY A 34 -2.54 -47.05 19.63
CA GLY A 34 -3.48 -47.58 20.60
C GLY A 34 -3.52 -46.69 21.84
N CYS A 35 -4.08 -45.47 21.73
CA CYS A 35 -4.68 -44.75 22.86
C CYS A 35 -5.47 -43.52 22.37
N ASN A 36 -6.78 -43.56 22.60
CA ASN A 36 -7.63 -42.43 22.96
C ASN A 36 -7.68 -41.21 22.02
N LEU A 37 -8.60 -41.25 21.05
CA LEU A 37 -9.25 -40.04 20.52
C LEU A 37 -10.74 -40.05 20.89
N ILE A 38 -11.01 -40.22 22.18
CA ILE A 38 -12.19 -39.62 22.81
C ILE A 38 -11.66 -38.33 23.45
N SER A 39 -11.84 -37.21 22.76
CA SER A 39 -11.86 -35.90 23.38
C SER A 39 -12.84 -35.04 22.62
N ASN A 40 -14.06 -35.10 23.12
CA ASN A 40 -14.94 -33.97 23.31
C ASN A 40 -15.26 -33.18 22.05
N ASN A 41 -16.46 -33.47 21.57
CA ASN A 41 -17.42 -32.56 20.99
C ASN A 41 -17.64 -31.34 21.91
N LEU A 42 -16.60 -30.53 22.08
CA LEU A 42 -16.70 -29.19 22.62
C LEU A 42 -17.36 -28.38 21.52
N ASN A 43 -18.68 -28.19 21.67
CA ASN A 43 -19.40 -27.06 21.13
C ASN A 43 -18.51 -25.82 21.23
N GLN A 44 -17.80 -25.51 20.16
CA GLN A 44 -17.26 -24.19 19.91
C GLN A 44 -18.46 -23.29 19.58
N ASN A 45 -19.28 -23.04 20.60
CA ASN A 45 -19.84 -21.71 20.76
C ASN A 45 -18.63 -20.80 21.05
N GLN A 46 -17.83 -20.54 20.00
CA GLN A 46 -16.96 -19.40 19.98
C GLN A 46 -17.91 -18.23 20.23
N TYR A 47 -17.80 -17.69 21.43
CA TYR A 47 -18.20 -16.32 21.71
C TYR A 47 -17.44 -15.49 20.67
N VAL A 48 -18.04 -15.27 19.50
CA VAL A 48 -17.59 -14.28 18.54
C VAL A 48 -17.88 -12.98 19.26
N ALA A 49 -16.92 -12.55 20.09
CA ALA A 49 -16.88 -11.21 20.60
C ALA A 49 -17.05 -10.33 19.37
N SER A 50 -18.22 -9.70 19.27
CA SER A 50 -18.57 -8.77 18.20
C SER A 50 -17.44 -7.75 18.15
N ARG A 51 -16.49 -7.93 17.23
CA ARG A 51 -15.46 -6.93 16.98
C ARG A 51 -16.23 -5.73 16.46
N GLU A 52 -16.39 -4.72 17.31
CA GLU A 52 -17.04 -3.49 16.89
C GLU A 52 -16.36 -3.02 15.61
N ASN A 53 -17.16 -2.91 14.55
CA ASN A 53 -16.66 -2.42 13.29
C ASN A 53 -16.40 -0.92 13.43
N GLN A 54 -15.16 -0.51 13.17
CA GLN A 54 -14.79 0.89 13.19
C GLN A 54 -15.06 1.51 11.82
N LYS A 55 -15.59 2.74 11.80
CA LYS A 55 -15.88 3.48 10.56
C LYS A 55 -14.72 4.40 10.22
N ILE A 56 -14.33 4.42 8.95
CA ILE A 56 -13.34 5.35 8.41
C ILE A 56 -14.04 6.23 7.39
N ILE A 57 -13.95 7.54 7.60
CA ILE A 57 -14.52 8.56 6.71
C ILE A 57 -13.39 9.12 5.84
N PHE A 58 -13.68 9.35 4.56
CA PHE A 58 -12.76 9.99 3.63
C PHE A 58 -13.54 10.74 2.54
N TYR A 59 -12.92 11.78 1.99
CA TYR A 59 -13.52 12.70 1.04
C TYR A 59 -12.93 12.50 -0.36
N THR A 60 -13.80 12.46 -1.36
CA THR A 60 -13.44 12.32 -2.78
C THR A 60 -14.15 13.35 -3.64
N SER A 61 -13.68 13.47 -4.89
CA SER A 61 -14.32 14.30 -5.90
C SER A 61 -15.34 13.48 -6.69
N PRO A 62 -16.48 14.06 -7.11
CA PRO A 62 -17.36 13.41 -8.09
C PRO A 62 -16.73 13.37 -9.50
N ASP A 63 -15.75 14.22 -9.76
CA ASP A 63 -15.04 14.34 -11.02
C ASP A 63 -13.65 13.66 -10.96
N PRO A 64 -13.14 13.12 -12.08
CA PRO A 64 -11.77 12.63 -12.12
C PRO A 64 -10.78 13.79 -11.93
N TYR A 65 -9.64 13.55 -11.27
CA TYR A 65 -8.64 14.60 -11.02
C TYR A 65 -8.07 15.19 -12.32
N THR A 66 -8.06 14.42 -13.41
CA THR A 66 -7.61 14.85 -14.74
C THR A 66 -8.49 15.95 -15.35
N LYS A 67 -9.69 16.19 -14.81
CA LYS A 67 -10.49 17.38 -15.17
C LYS A 67 -9.81 18.68 -14.75
N TYR A 68 -9.03 18.64 -13.67
CA TYR A 68 -8.39 19.81 -13.06
C TYR A 68 -6.87 19.81 -13.24
N CYS A 69 -6.27 18.63 -13.31
CA CYS A 69 -4.83 18.42 -13.39
C CYS A 69 -4.53 17.51 -14.59
N ASN A 70 -4.34 18.09 -15.77
CA ASN A 70 -4.06 17.36 -17.03
C ASN A 70 -2.77 17.80 -17.74
N GLY A 71 -2.00 18.70 -17.12
CA GLY A 71 -0.76 19.23 -17.67
C GLY A 71 -0.93 20.51 -18.49
N ALA A 72 -2.08 20.72 -19.12
CA ALA A 72 -2.46 22.00 -19.72
C ALA A 72 -3.10 22.91 -18.66
N ASP A 73 -4.03 22.33 -17.90
CA ASP A 73 -4.67 22.93 -16.74
C ASP A 73 -4.15 22.27 -15.47
N MET A 74 -3.73 23.10 -14.53
CA MET A 74 -3.11 22.70 -13.25
C MET A 74 -3.86 23.34 -12.08
N ASP A 75 -5.18 23.20 -12.08
CA ASP A 75 -6.09 23.82 -11.12
C ASP A 75 -6.23 22.99 -9.83
N SER A 76 -5.16 22.98 -9.04
CA SER A 76 -5.14 22.28 -7.74
C SER A 76 -6.20 22.82 -6.77
N ALA A 77 -6.52 24.13 -6.84
CA ALA A 77 -7.53 24.75 -6.00
C ALA A 77 -8.95 24.30 -6.38
N GLY A 78 -9.27 24.25 -7.67
CA GLY A 78 -10.53 23.70 -8.17
C GLY A 78 -10.68 22.23 -7.81
N TYR A 79 -9.61 21.43 -7.94
CA TYR A 79 -9.65 20.04 -7.49
C TYR A 79 -9.90 19.96 -5.99
N LYS A 80 -9.22 20.77 -5.17
CA LYS A 80 -9.44 20.84 -3.71
C LYS A 80 -10.90 21.11 -3.37
N ASN A 81 -11.50 22.09 -4.04
CA ASN A 81 -12.90 22.48 -3.82
C ASN A 81 -13.89 21.40 -4.28
N SER A 82 -13.50 20.51 -5.18
CA SER A 82 -14.34 19.41 -5.64
C SER A 82 -14.41 18.23 -4.66
N LEU A 83 -13.50 18.13 -3.69
CA LEU A 83 -13.39 17.04 -2.71
C LEU A 83 -14.44 17.11 -1.59
N THR A 84 -15.73 17.03 -1.96
CA THR A 84 -16.85 17.22 -1.03
C THR A 84 -17.64 15.95 -0.72
N LYS A 85 -17.45 14.88 -1.51
CA LYS A 85 -18.19 13.64 -1.33
C LYS A 85 -17.59 12.83 -0.18
N SER A 86 -18.31 12.74 0.93
CA SER A 86 -17.97 11.86 2.05
C SER A 86 -18.31 10.41 1.72
N ASN A 87 -17.34 9.52 1.94
CA ASN A 87 -17.49 8.08 1.83
C ASN A 87 -17.17 7.45 3.20
N THR A 88 -17.71 6.26 3.45
CA THR A 88 -17.46 5.54 4.70
C THR A 88 -17.19 4.09 4.41
N ILE A 89 -16.13 3.55 4.99
CA ILE A 89 -15.88 2.10 5.03
C ILE A 89 -15.92 1.61 6.46
N SER A 90 -16.38 0.37 6.64
CA SER A 90 -16.32 -0.35 7.91
C SER A 90 -15.14 -1.30 7.90
N ILE A 91 -14.34 -1.25 8.94
CA ILE A 91 -13.20 -2.15 9.15
C ILE A 91 -13.42 -2.96 10.42
N ALA A 92 -12.99 -4.23 10.39
CA ALA A 92 -13.09 -5.11 11.53
C ALA A 92 -12.00 -4.79 12.56
N GLY A 93 -12.39 -4.68 13.84
CA GLY A 93 -11.48 -4.42 14.95
C GLY A 93 -11.20 -2.94 15.18
N LYS A 94 -10.31 -2.68 16.15
CA LYS A 94 -9.97 -1.34 16.62
C LYS A 94 -8.57 -0.97 16.14
N LEU A 95 -8.49 0.05 15.28
CA LEU A 95 -7.24 0.64 14.84
C LEU A 95 -6.80 1.76 15.78
N SER A 96 -5.48 2.04 15.78
CA SER A 96 -4.97 3.25 16.40
C SER A 96 -5.49 4.48 15.67
N ARG A 97 -5.49 5.63 16.34
CA ARG A 97 -5.97 6.88 15.73
C ARG A 97 -5.15 7.25 14.49
N THR A 98 -3.83 7.12 14.57
CA THR A 98 -2.90 7.34 13.46
C THR A 98 -3.20 6.41 12.28
N ASP A 99 -3.50 5.14 12.54
CA ASP A 99 -3.83 4.19 11.47
C ASP A 99 -5.15 4.52 10.78
N ILE A 100 -6.16 5.01 11.52
CA ILE A 100 -7.41 5.50 10.93
C ILE A 100 -7.15 6.67 9.97
N ILE A 101 -6.31 7.62 10.39
CA ILE A 101 -5.95 8.80 9.58
C ILE A 101 -5.19 8.38 8.32
N LYS A 102 -4.15 7.54 8.46
CA LYS A 102 -3.41 6.97 7.32
C LYS A 102 -4.34 6.20 6.38
N MET A 103 -5.29 5.43 6.94
CA MET A 103 -6.24 4.65 6.14
C MET A 103 -7.23 5.54 5.39
N SER A 104 -7.71 6.63 5.99
CA SER A 104 -8.58 7.61 5.32
C SER A 104 -7.91 8.16 4.05
N VAL A 105 -6.66 8.60 4.17
CA VAL A 105 -5.87 9.07 3.01
C VAL A 105 -5.70 7.96 1.99
N ARG A 106 -5.30 6.74 2.40
CA ARG A 106 -5.14 5.58 1.50
C ARG A 106 -6.41 5.27 0.70
N GLN A 107 -7.58 5.28 1.34
CA GLN A 107 -8.84 4.99 0.67
C GLN A 107 -9.24 6.10 -0.31
N ALA A 108 -9.05 7.37 0.05
CA ALA A 108 -9.26 8.48 -0.87
C ALA A 108 -8.32 8.37 -2.09
N SER A 109 -7.05 8.06 -1.85
CA SER A 109 -6.02 7.87 -2.88
C SER A 109 -6.41 6.77 -3.85
N LYS A 110 -6.80 5.61 -3.32
CA LYS A 110 -7.26 4.46 -4.11
C LYS A 110 -8.50 4.79 -4.93
N ASN A 111 -9.44 5.55 -4.37
CA ASN A 111 -10.63 5.96 -5.11
C ASN A 111 -10.30 6.89 -6.29
N ALA A 112 -9.28 7.74 -6.13
CA ALA A 112 -8.82 8.67 -7.15
C ALA A 112 -7.78 8.09 -8.13
N ASN A 113 -7.39 6.82 -7.98
CA ASN A 113 -6.27 6.19 -8.71
C ASN A 113 -4.92 6.93 -8.50
N LEU A 114 -4.65 7.37 -7.26
CA LEU A 114 -3.45 8.08 -6.82
C LEU A 114 -2.70 7.33 -5.70
N GLU A 115 -3.00 6.05 -5.48
CA GLU A 115 -2.52 5.27 -4.34
C GLU A 115 -1.04 4.89 -4.38
N THR A 116 -0.32 5.22 -5.45
CA THR A 116 1.03 4.68 -5.67
C THR A 116 1.97 5.02 -4.53
N ILE A 117 1.95 6.27 -4.04
CA ILE A 117 2.74 6.68 -2.87
C ILE A 117 2.31 5.93 -1.62
N THR A 118 1.00 5.87 -1.36
CA THR A 118 0.50 5.26 -0.13
C THR A 118 0.70 3.75 -0.06
N ASN A 119 0.87 3.11 -1.20
CA ASN A 119 1.18 1.69 -1.31
C ASN A 119 2.68 1.41 -1.19
N SER A 120 3.53 2.25 -1.78
CA SER A 120 4.98 2.07 -1.73
C SER A 120 5.59 2.52 -0.40
N GLU A 121 4.96 3.46 0.29
CA GLU A 121 5.50 4.10 1.49
C GLU A 121 4.51 4.00 2.65
N PRO A 122 4.53 2.91 3.44
CA PRO A 122 3.55 2.73 4.52
C PRO A 122 3.64 3.82 5.60
N ASP A 123 4.81 4.44 5.75
CA ASP A 123 5.11 5.53 6.68
C ASP A 123 5.26 6.88 5.98
N PHE A 124 4.46 7.14 4.95
CA PHE A 124 4.41 8.44 4.25
C PHE A 124 3.99 9.63 5.14
N LEU A 125 3.55 9.38 6.39
CA LEU A 125 2.95 10.36 7.28
C LEU A 125 3.38 10.15 8.75
N LYS A 126 3.70 11.26 9.42
CA LYS A 126 3.96 11.36 10.87
C LYS A 126 3.04 12.42 11.47
N ILE A 127 2.51 12.17 12.67
CA ILE A 127 1.67 13.13 13.41
C ILE A 127 2.41 13.51 14.68
N ILE A 128 2.71 14.79 14.87
CA ILE A 128 3.42 15.32 16.04
C ILE A 128 2.60 16.52 16.53
N GLY A 129 1.99 16.37 17.71
CA GLY A 129 1.02 17.36 18.21
C GLY A 129 -0.19 17.49 17.28
N ASP A 130 -0.48 18.72 16.86
CA ASP A 130 -1.58 19.06 15.94
C ASP A 130 -1.15 19.16 14.47
N THR A 131 0.13 18.87 14.19
CA THR A 131 0.72 19.00 12.86
C THR A 131 1.01 17.63 12.29
N THR A 132 0.57 17.44 11.05
CA THR A 132 0.86 16.25 10.26
C THR A 132 1.96 16.56 9.25
N TYR A 133 3.02 15.77 9.27
CA TYR A 133 4.15 15.89 8.35
C TYR A 133 4.07 14.80 7.30
N LEU A 134 4.25 15.18 6.04
CA LEU A 134 4.29 14.26 4.91
C LEU A 134 5.73 14.05 4.46
N LYS A 135 6.07 12.79 4.21
CA LYS A 135 7.38 12.39 3.70
C LYS A 135 7.62 13.05 2.33
N PRO A 136 8.85 13.53 2.05
CA PRO A 136 9.23 13.98 0.72
C PRO A 136 8.94 12.91 -0.34
N ILE A 137 8.50 13.36 -1.52
CA ILE A 137 8.20 12.50 -2.66
C ILE A 137 9.30 12.75 -3.70
N ASP A 138 10.31 11.89 -3.74
CA ASP A 138 11.45 12.01 -4.65
C ASP A 138 11.24 11.19 -5.93
N GLY A 139 11.70 11.74 -7.06
CA GLY A 139 12.08 10.92 -8.23
C GLY A 139 10.98 10.51 -9.21
N TRP A 140 9.84 11.18 -9.26
CA TRP A 140 8.76 10.82 -10.19
C TRP A 140 8.75 11.72 -11.44
N ALA A 141 8.82 11.14 -12.65
CA ALA A 141 8.49 11.87 -13.87
C ALA A 141 6.97 12.08 -13.92
N GLY A 142 6.49 13.29 -14.29
CA GLY A 142 5.05 13.62 -14.21
C GLY A 142 4.56 14.03 -12.81
N VAL A 143 5.49 14.32 -11.89
CA VAL A 143 5.22 14.82 -10.52
C VAL A 143 4.30 16.03 -10.50
N SER A 144 4.38 16.94 -11.47
CA SER A 144 3.56 18.14 -11.47
C SER A 144 2.07 17.81 -11.54
N ILE A 145 1.66 16.96 -12.49
CA ILE A 145 0.26 16.51 -12.68
C ILE A 145 -0.20 15.73 -11.45
N PHE A 146 0.61 14.77 -11.02
CA PHE A 146 0.30 13.97 -9.85
C PHE A 146 0.17 14.84 -8.58
N LEU A 147 1.11 15.73 -8.29
CA LEU A 147 1.09 16.60 -7.11
C LEU A 147 -0.01 17.64 -7.13
N CYS A 148 -0.42 18.11 -8.32
CA CYS A 148 -1.58 18.99 -8.47
C CYS A 148 -2.83 18.37 -7.86
N ALA A 149 -3.03 17.06 -8.01
CA ALA A 149 -4.15 16.33 -7.42
C ALA A 149 -3.84 15.77 -6.02
N TRP A 150 -2.63 15.24 -5.82
CA TRP A 150 -2.26 14.54 -4.60
C TRP A 150 -2.27 15.43 -3.37
N LYS A 151 -1.67 16.62 -3.46
CA LYS A 151 -1.58 17.53 -2.32
C LYS A 151 -2.95 17.94 -1.77
N PRO A 152 -3.89 18.47 -2.58
CA PRO A 152 -5.20 18.83 -2.06
C PRO A 152 -6.00 17.62 -1.58
N LEU A 153 -5.87 16.44 -2.20
CA LEU A 153 -6.51 15.21 -1.73
C LEU A 153 -6.07 14.86 -0.31
N VAL A 154 -4.76 14.84 -0.08
CA VAL A 154 -4.17 14.56 1.24
C VAL A 154 -4.59 15.62 2.25
N GLU A 155 -4.48 16.91 1.91
CA GLU A 155 -4.81 17.99 2.84
C GLU A 155 -6.27 17.95 3.30
N VAL A 156 -7.23 17.78 2.39
CA VAL A 156 -8.65 17.67 2.75
C VAL A 156 -8.89 16.44 3.63
N ASN A 157 -8.29 15.30 3.27
CA ASN A 157 -8.42 14.08 4.04
C ASN A 157 -7.65 14.08 5.38
N LEU A 158 -6.77 15.04 5.62
CA LEU A 158 -6.13 15.21 6.94
C LEU A 158 -6.83 16.26 7.78
N LEU A 159 -7.17 17.41 7.19
CA LEU A 159 -7.73 18.55 7.91
C LEU A 159 -9.19 18.36 8.33
N HIS A 160 -9.89 17.33 7.85
CA HIS A 160 -11.20 16.98 8.38
C HIS A 160 -11.14 16.32 9.77
N PHE A 161 -9.97 15.83 10.18
CA PHE A 161 -9.77 15.32 11.53
C PHE A 161 -9.57 16.51 12.48
N PRO A 162 -10.41 16.67 13.53
CA PRO A 162 -10.42 17.88 14.35
C PRO A 162 -9.12 18.12 15.11
N GLU A 163 -8.33 17.08 15.40
CA GLU A 163 -7.02 17.19 16.05
C GLU A 163 -5.90 17.64 15.10
N ILE A 164 -6.06 17.54 13.78
CA ILE A 164 -5.07 18.01 12.81
C ILE A 164 -5.40 19.45 12.43
N LYS A 165 -4.50 20.37 12.79
CA LYS A 165 -4.63 21.80 12.46
C LYS A 165 -3.75 22.23 11.31
N LYS A 166 -2.66 21.50 11.07
CA LYS A 166 -1.66 21.84 10.06
C LYS A 166 -1.19 20.60 9.31
N VAL A 167 -0.95 20.76 8.02
CA VAL A 167 -0.29 19.78 7.15
C VAL A 167 1.00 20.42 6.63
N GLU A 168 2.14 19.78 6.86
CA GLU A 168 3.45 20.24 6.42
C GLU A 168 4.09 19.25 5.46
N TRP A 169 4.37 19.71 4.25
CA TRP A 169 5.07 18.94 3.22
C TRP A 169 6.57 19.14 3.40
N ILE A 170 7.26 18.11 3.86
CA ILE A 170 8.71 18.15 4.00
C ILE A 170 9.34 17.99 2.59
N ASN A 171 10.35 18.79 2.30
CA ASN A 171 11.10 18.79 1.04
C ASN A 171 12.50 18.16 1.17
N ASP A 172 12.86 17.70 2.38
CA ASP A 172 14.18 17.16 2.70
C ASP A 172 14.05 15.85 3.52
N LEU A 173 14.59 14.76 2.98
CA LEU A 173 14.57 13.45 3.63
C LEU A 173 15.38 13.42 4.94
N GLN A 174 16.41 14.25 5.07
CA GLN A 174 17.15 14.37 6.33
C GLN A 174 16.24 14.94 7.42
N LYS A 175 15.57 16.07 7.14
CA LYS A 175 14.60 16.69 8.06
C LYS A 175 13.50 15.70 8.45
N TRP A 176 13.03 14.86 7.51
CA TRP A 176 12.05 13.81 7.80
C TRP A 176 12.54 12.78 8.84
N GLY A 177 13.81 12.37 8.75
CA GLY A 177 14.43 11.42 9.67
C GLY A 177 14.58 11.97 11.09
N GLU A 178 14.72 13.29 11.23
CA GLU A 178 14.88 13.98 12.51
C GLU A 178 13.55 14.18 13.26
N LEU A 179 12.40 14.05 12.59
CA LEU A 179 11.07 14.13 13.21
C LEU A 179 10.86 12.94 14.17
N LYS A 180 10.72 13.25 15.46
CA LYS A 180 10.47 12.30 16.56
C LYS A 180 9.02 12.36 17.04
#